data_AF-A0A6S7K5X9-F1
#
_entry.id   AF-A0A6S7K5X9-F1
#
_cell.length_a   1.000
_cell.length_b   1.000
_cell.length_c   1.000
_cell.angle_alpha   90.00
_cell.angle_beta   90.00
_cell.angle_gamma   90.00
#
_symmetry.space_group_name_H-M   'P 1'
#
loop_
_entity.id
_entity.type
_entity.pdbx_description
1 polymer ?
#
loop_
_entity_poly.entity_id
_entity_poly.type
_entity_poly.pdbx_seq_one_letter_code
_entity_poly.pdbx_strand_id
1 'polypeptide(L)'
;MQYLEQVDSLLHIINACRSGDWEGYLAALENIIKYFFAHDLYARLMPVHLAQMNALEQDDPVTWEALKVGEFVVAKSEVPFTYLFTDQTLEQKIKGLKRHGGMVGLSQDETGLDRLVTTTPHLARIVKQYLNSFPKESSSSQRNEAHYVSQGDFVFVKDQE
;
A
#
# COMPACT_ATOMS: atom_id res chain seq x y z
N MET A 1 -24.92 10.64 -19.05
CA MET A 1 -24.76 10.96 -17.62
C MET A 1 -24.11 9.81 -16.82
N GLN A 2 -24.27 8.56 -17.25
CA GLN A 2 -23.68 7.35 -16.64
C GLN A 2 -22.14 7.37 -16.45
N TYR A 3 -21.39 8.06 -17.32
CA TYR A 3 -19.92 8.14 -17.21
C TYR A 3 -19.47 8.96 -15.98
N LEU A 4 -20.13 10.07 -15.67
CA LEU A 4 -19.75 10.90 -14.52
C LEU A 4 -19.99 10.14 -13.21
N GLU A 5 -21.04 9.34 -13.13
CA GLU A 5 -21.34 8.49 -11.97
C GLU A 5 -20.30 7.37 -11.79
N GLN A 6 -19.79 6.81 -12.90
CA GLN A 6 -18.68 5.84 -12.86
C GLN A 6 -17.39 6.47 -12.35
N VAL A 7 -17.05 7.66 -12.85
CA VAL A 7 -15.87 8.43 -12.41
C VAL A 7 -16.01 8.81 -10.94
N ASP A 8 -17.19 9.24 -10.50
CA ASP A 8 -17.45 9.57 -9.10
C ASP A 8 -17.30 8.36 -8.18
N SER A 9 -17.79 7.19 -8.60
CA SER A 9 -17.60 5.92 -7.86
C SER A 9 -16.12 5.55 -7.75
N LEU A 10 -15.34 5.74 -8.83
CA LEU A 10 -13.89 5.54 -8.83
C LEU A 10 -13.18 6.50 -7.85
N LEU A 11 -13.55 7.77 -7.86
CA LEU A 11 -12.97 8.78 -6.98
C LEU A 11 -13.31 8.51 -5.52
N HIS A 12 -14.52 8.04 -5.21
CA HIS A 12 -14.89 7.62 -3.85
C HIS A 12 -14.04 6.45 -3.35
N ILE A 13 -13.78 5.43 -4.18
CA ILE A 13 -12.86 4.35 -3.81
C ILE A 13 -11.47 4.93 -3.51
N ILE A 14 -10.91 5.73 -4.42
CA ILE A 14 -9.58 6.33 -4.23
C ILE A 14 -9.54 7.16 -2.94
N ASN A 15 -10.58 7.94 -2.67
CA ASN A 15 -10.67 8.78 -1.48
C ASN A 15 -10.70 7.93 -0.20
N ALA A 16 -11.54 6.90 -0.17
CA ALA A 16 -11.68 5.99 0.97
C ALA A 16 -10.34 5.29 1.27
N CYS A 17 -9.65 4.78 0.24
CA CYS A 17 -8.36 4.11 0.40
C CYS A 17 -7.27 5.06 0.89
N ARG A 18 -7.20 6.27 0.34
CA ARG A 18 -6.16 7.24 0.73
C ARG A 18 -6.40 7.81 2.13
N SER A 19 -7.63 7.76 2.61
CA SER A 19 -8.04 8.22 3.94
C SER A 19 -8.10 7.09 4.98
N GLY A 20 -8.06 5.82 4.56
CA GLY A 20 -8.19 4.67 5.45
C GLY A 20 -9.64 4.45 5.93
N ASP A 21 -10.62 4.94 5.18
CA ASP A 21 -12.04 4.79 5.48
C ASP A 21 -12.56 3.45 4.94
N TRP A 22 -12.74 2.49 5.84
CA TRP A 22 -13.16 1.14 5.51
C TRP A 22 -14.61 1.06 5.03
N GLU A 23 -15.53 1.71 5.73
CA GLU A 23 -16.96 1.68 5.40
C GLU A 23 -17.22 2.43 4.09
N GLY A 24 -16.56 3.58 3.89
CA GLY A 24 -16.58 4.29 2.63
C GLY A 24 -16.01 3.47 1.47
N TYR A 25 -14.98 2.66 1.72
CA TYR A 25 -14.43 1.74 0.71
C TYR A 25 -15.47 0.69 0.28
N LEU A 26 -16.16 0.04 1.23
CA LEU A 26 -17.17 -0.98 0.93
C LEU A 26 -18.37 -0.38 0.18
N ALA A 27 -18.85 0.79 0.60
CA ALA A 27 -19.95 1.50 -0.07
C ALA A 27 -19.57 1.92 -1.50
N ALA A 28 -18.36 2.39 -1.71
CA ALA A 28 -17.87 2.74 -3.04
C ALA A 28 -17.66 1.50 -3.93
N LEU A 29 -17.21 0.38 -3.34
CA LEU A 29 -17.05 -0.89 -4.04
C LEU A 29 -18.40 -1.47 -4.49
N GLU A 30 -19.43 -1.43 -3.66
CA GLU A 30 -20.80 -1.83 -4.03
C GLU A 30 -21.29 -1.06 -5.25
N ASN A 31 -21.03 0.25 -5.29
CA ASN A 31 -21.41 1.11 -6.40
C ASN A 31 -20.66 0.80 -7.69
N ILE A 32 -19.39 0.40 -7.61
CA ILE A 32 -18.56 0.18 -8.80
C ILE A 32 -18.72 -1.21 -9.40
N ILE A 33 -19.04 -2.24 -8.59
CA ILE A 33 -19.14 -3.64 -9.01
C ILE A 33 -20.06 -3.82 -10.22
N LYS A 34 -21.17 -3.08 -10.28
CA LYS A 34 -22.15 -3.12 -11.37
C LYS A 34 -21.56 -2.77 -12.75
N TYR A 35 -20.44 -2.05 -12.79
CA TYR A 35 -19.79 -1.63 -14.04
C TYR A 35 -18.70 -2.60 -14.52
N PHE A 36 -18.19 -3.49 -13.66
CA PHE A 36 -17.09 -4.40 -13.99
C PHE A 36 -17.53 -5.82 -14.37
N PHE A 37 -18.83 -6.10 -14.31
CA PHE A 37 -19.39 -7.44 -14.55
C PHE A 37 -19.08 -8.03 -15.94
N ALA A 38 -18.75 -7.19 -16.93
CA ALA A 38 -18.55 -7.61 -18.32
C ALA A 38 -17.11 -7.92 -18.73
N HIS A 39 -16.09 -7.63 -17.90
CA HIS A 39 -14.72 -7.44 -18.43
C HIS A 39 -13.62 -8.38 -17.93
N ASP A 40 -13.76 -9.16 -16.84
CA ASP A 40 -12.68 -10.05 -16.39
C ASP A 40 -13.11 -11.19 -15.44
N LEU A 41 -12.31 -12.26 -15.35
CA LEU A 41 -12.38 -13.29 -14.30
C LEU A 41 -12.14 -12.70 -12.91
N TYR A 42 -11.23 -11.72 -12.78
CA TYR A 42 -10.93 -11.06 -11.51
C TYR A 42 -12.07 -10.16 -11.01
N ALA A 43 -12.72 -9.44 -11.92
CA ALA A 43 -13.88 -8.61 -11.61
C ALA A 43 -15.06 -9.41 -11.02
N ARG A 44 -15.19 -10.70 -11.39
CA ARG A 44 -16.22 -11.60 -10.85
C ARG A 44 -16.04 -11.94 -9.39
N LEU A 45 -14.84 -11.78 -8.83
CA LEU A 45 -14.59 -12.03 -7.41
C LEU A 45 -14.93 -10.83 -6.52
N MET A 46 -15.12 -9.63 -7.09
CA MET A 46 -15.43 -8.44 -6.28
C MET A 46 -16.75 -8.56 -5.49
N PRO A 47 -17.86 -9.09 -6.03
CA PRO A 47 -19.06 -9.33 -5.23
C PRO A 47 -18.84 -10.31 -4.07
N VAL A 48 -18.02 -11.35 -4.30
CA VAL A 48 -17.68 -12.34 -3.26
C VAL A 48 -16.86 -11.67 -2.17
N HIS A 49 -15.84 -10.90 -2.56
CA HIS A 49 -15.04 -10.11 -1.62
C HIS A 49 -15.91 -9.16 -0.80
N LEU A 50 -16.79 -8.37 -1.43
CA LEU A 50 -17.69 -7.46 -0.73
C LEU A 50 -18.59 -8.20 0.28
N ALA A 51 -19.17 -9.33 -0.10
CA ALA A 51 -19.99 -10.13 0.79
C ALA A 51 -19.20 -10.68 1.98
N GLN A 52 -17.99 -11.19 1.74
CA GLN A 52 -17.10 -11.67 2.80
C GLN A 52 -16.68 -10.55 3.74
N MET A 53 -16.32 -9.38 3.20
CA MET A 53 -15.90 -8.23 4.00
C MET A 53 -17.03 -7.70 4.89
N ASN A 54 -18.26 -7.62 4.37
CA ASN A 54 -19.43 -7.22 5.17
C ASN A 54 -19.77 -8.25 6.25
N ALA A 55 -19.59 -9.56 5.99
CA ALA A 55 -19.88 -10.60 6.97
C ALA A 55 -18.94 -10.54 8.19
N LEU A 56 -17.74 -9.97 8.05
CA LEU A 56 -16.78 -9.81 9.15
C LEU A 56 -17.35 -9.03 10.33
N GLU A 57 -18.29 -8.09 10.11
CA GLU A 57 -18.93 -7.36 11.20
C GLU A 57 -19.57 -8.30 12.24
N GLN A 58 -20.08 -9.45 11.79
CA GLN A 58 -20.69 -10.47 12.65
C GLN A 58 -19.76 -11.65 12.92
N ASP A 59 -19.06 -12.13 11.90
CA ASP A 59 -18.26 -13.36 11.95
C ASP A 59 -16.92 -13.17 12.66
N ASP A 60 -16.31 -11.98 12.54
CA ASP A 60 -15.05 -11.61 13.20
C ASP A 60 -14.98 -10.10 13.49
N PRO A 61 -15.64 -9.64 14.57
CA PRO A 61 -15.68 -8.23 14.94
C PRO A 61 -14.30 -7.64 15.23
N VAL A 62 -13.34 -8.47 15.67
CA VAL A 62 -11.97 -8.00 15.97
C VAL A 62 -11.30 -7.53 14.69
N THR A 63 -11.37 -8.34 13.63
CA THR A 63 -10.86 -7.97 12.31
C THR A 63 -11.64 -6.78 11.75
N TRP A 64 -12.97 -6.75 11.89
CA TRP A 64 -13.78 -5.61 11.44
C TRP A 64 -13.34 -4.28 12.07
N GLU A 65 -13.13 -4.24 13.38
CA GLU A 65 -12.65 -3.03 14.06
C GLU A 65 -11.23 -2.63 13.61
N ALA A 66 -10.34 -3.59 13.43
CA ALA A 66 -8.99 -3.33 12.90
C ALA A 66 -9.05 -2.67 11.50
N LEU A 67 -9.92 -3.17 10.62
CA LEU A 67 -10.13 -2.59 9.30
C LEU A 67 -10.70 -1.17 9.37
N LYS A 68 -11.66 -0.90 10.26
CA LYS A 68 -12.22 0.45 10.48
C LYS A 68 -11.19 1.47 10.98
N VAL A 69 -10.18 1.02 11.72
CA VAL A 69 -9.06 1.88 12.17
C VAL A 69 -8.03 2.10 11.05
N GLY A 70 -8.20 1.45 9.89
CA GLY A 70 -7.35 1.65 8.71
C GLY A 70 -6.25 0.60 8.54
N GLU A 71 -6.30 -0.53 9.24
CA GLU A 71 -5.27 -1.59 9.14
C GLU A 71 -5.29 -2.34 7.79
N PHE A 72 -6.19 -1.98 6.86
CA PHE A 72 -6.23 -2.48 5.48
C PHE A 72 -5.36 -1.67 4.49
N VAL A 73 -4.80 -0.54 4.93
CA VAL A 73 -3.95 0.33 4.11
C VAL A 73 -2.59 0.56 4.78
N VAL A 74 -1.62 1.00 3.98
CA VAL A 74 -0.25 1.26 4.43
C VAL A 74 0.09 2.73 4.25
N ALA A 75 0.73 3.32 5.27
CA ALA A 75 1.22 4.68 5.24
C ALA A 75 2.71 4.73 4.88
N LYS A 76 3.09 5.70 4.04
CA LYS A 76 4.51 6.04 3.78
C LYS A 76 4.96 7.31 4.50
N SER A 77 4.01 8.05 5.03
CA SER A 77 4.21 9.31 5.74
C SER A 77 3.03 9.57 6.66
N GLU A 78 3.22 10.41 7.65
CA GLU A 78 2.17 10.89 8.55
C GLU A 78 1.21 11.90 7.89
N VAL A 79 1.49 12.30 6.64
CA VAL A 79 0.65 13.23 5.90
C VAL A 79 -0.71 12.56 5.58
N PRO A 80 -1.84 13.22 5.90
CA PRO A 80 -3.16 12.70 5.55
C PRO A 80 -3.30 12.44 4.04
N PHE A 81 -4.20 11.54 3.64
CA PHE A 81 -4.47 11.25 2.23
C PHE A 81 -3.28 10.62 1.45
N THR A 82 -2.34 9.99 2.16
CA THR A 82 -1.16 9.34 1.55
C THR A 82 -1.15 7.83 1.66
N TYR A 83 -2.22 7.24 2.21
CA TYR A 83 -2.31 5.80 2.35
C TYR A 83 -2.43 5.11 0.98
N LEU A 84 -1.87 3.91 0.91
CA LEU A 84 -1.85 3.06 -0.27
C LEU A 84 -2.38 1.69 0.09
N PHE A 85 -2.98 1.02 -0.89
CA PHE A 85 -3.30 -0.39 -0.72
C PHE A 85 -2.03 -1.21 -0.47
N THR A 86 -2.19 -2.26 0.34
CA THR A 86 -1.12 -3.19 0.69
C THR A 86 -0.45 -3.79 -0.53
N ASP A 87 -1.24 -4.17 -1.56
CA ASP A 87 -0.72 -4.72 -2.80
C ASP A 87 0.13 -3.70 -3.58
N GLN A 88 -0.36 -2.47 -3.79
CA GLN A 88 0.40 -1.39 -4.44
C GLN A 88 1.71 -1.09 -3.70
N THR A 89 1.67 -1.10 -2.37
CA THR A 89 2.83 -0.93 -1.51
C THR A 89 3.84 -2.07 -1.70
N LEU A 90 3.36 -3.31 -1.72
CA LEU A 90 4.18 -4.49 -1.94
C LEU A 90 4.82 -4.47 -3.33
N GLU A 91 4.06 -4.13 -4.37
CA GLU A 91 4.58 -3.97 -5.74
C GLU A 91 5.68 -2.92 -5.82
N GLN A 92 5.51 -1.77 -5.15
CA GLN A 92 6.55 -0.74 -5.08
C GLN A 92 7.83 -1.26 -4.41
N LYS A 93 7.71 -2.00 -3.30
CA LYS A 93 8.84 -2.62 -2.61
C LYS A 93 9.56 -3.64 -3.51
N ILE A 94 8.79 -4.55 -4.12
CA ILE A 94 9.30 -5.56 -5.04
C ILE A 94 10.01 -4.91 -6.23
N LYS A 95 9.44 -3.84 -6.79
CA LYS A 95 10.06 -3.08 -7.89
C LYS A 95 11.42 -2.51 -7.49
N GLY A 96 11.56 -2.03 -6.25
CA GLY A 96 12.84 -1.61 -5.69
C GLY A 96 13.89 -2.72 -5.68
N LEU A 97 13.52 -3.92 -5.24
CA LEU A 97 14.38 -5.11 -5.26
C LEU A 97 14.73 -5.56 -6.68
N LYS A 98 13.78 -5.50 -7.62
CA LYS A 98 13.97 -5.90 -9.02
C LYS A 98 14.86 -4.95 -9.81
N ARG A 99 14.81 -3.63 -9.54
CA ARG A 99 15.46 -2.58 -10.37
C ARG A 99 16.99 -2.75 -10.53
N HIS A 100 17.65 -3.34 -9.55
CA HIS A 100 19.11 -3.55 -9.58
C HIS A 100 19.50 -4.99 -10.00
N GLY A 101 18.56 -5.76 -10.57
CA GLY A 101 18.78 -7.14 -10.98
C GLY A 101 18.82 -8.16 -9.83
N GLY A 102 18.77 -7.71 -8.56
CA GLY A 102 18.95 -8.57 -7.40
C GLY A 102 17.90 -9.69 -7.25
N MET A 103 16.69 -9.49 -7.74
CA MET A 103 15.61 -10.49 -7.65
C MET A 103 15.37 -11.26 -8.97
N VAL A 104 15.90 -10.76 -10.08
CA VAL A 104 15.71 -11.35 -11.41
C VAL A 104 16.64 -12.56 -11.54
N GLY A 105 16.07 -13.77 -11.54
CA GLY A 105 16.81 -15.05 -11.57
C GLY A 105 16.83 -15.79 -10.23
N LEU A 106 16.61 -15.10 -9.10
CA LEU A 106 16.45 -15.74 -7.79
C LEU A 106 14.99 -16.09 -7.46
N SER A 107 14.03 -15.60 -8.22
CA SER A 107 12.60 -15.85 -7.94
C SER A 107 12.19 -17.33 -8.07
N GLN A 108 13.01 -18.16 -8.71
CA GLN A 108 12.80 -19.62 -8.82
C GLN A 108 13.63 -20.43 -7.80
N ASP A 109 14.51 -19.78 -7.04
CA ASP A 109 15.25 -20.36 -5.93
C ASP A 109 14.65 -19.83 -4.62
N GLU A 110 13.77 -20.60 -4.00
CA GLU A 110 13.09 -20.21 -2.76
C GLU A 110 14.08 -19.86 -1.64
N THR A 111 15.20 -20.57 -1.55
CA THR A 111 16.23 -20.31 -0.52
C THR A 111 16.99 -19.02 -0.82
N GLY A 112 17.32 -18.79 -2.09
CA GLY A 112 17.94 -17.54 -2.54
C GLY A 112 17.04 -16.32 -2.35
N LEU A 113 15.75 -16.47 -2.63
CA LEU A 113 14.75 -15.43 -2.42
C LEU A 113 14.57 -15.12 -0.94
N ASP A 114 14.44 -16.14 -0.08
CA ASP A 114 14.30 -15.97 1.37
C ASP A 114 15.51 -15.21 1.96
N ARG A 115 16.73 -15.63 1.62
CA ARG A 115 17.95 -14.93 2.05
C ARG A 115 18.00 -13.49 1.55
N LEU A 116 17.60 -13.23 0.31
CA LEU A 116 17.57 -11.88 -0.23
C LEU A 116 16.55 -11.02 0.54
N VAL A 117 15.33 -11.49 0.74
CA VAL A 117 14.25 -10.74 1.40
C VAL A 117 14.58 -10.46 2.86
N THR A 118 15.18 -11.42 3.57
CA THR A 118 15.57 -11.26 4.99
C THR A 118 16.83 -10.42 5.16
N THR A 119 17.85 -10.61 4.32
CA THR A 119 19.16 -9.97 4.52
C THR A 119 19.22 -8.55 3.95
N THR A 120 18.53 -8.27 2.84
CA THR A 120 18.59 -6.97 2.15
C THR A 120 18.18 -5.79 3.04
N PRO A 121 17.08 -5.85 3.81
CA PRO A 121 16.70 -4.76 4.72
C PRO A 121 17.77 -4.49 5.79
N HIS A 122 18.39 -5.53 6.33
CA HIS A 122 19.45 -5.39 7.33
C HIS A 122 20.71 -4.76 6.74
N LEU A 123 21.13 -5.17 5.55
CA LEU A 123 22.27 -4.56 4.85
C LEU A 123 21.99 -3.10 4.50
N ALA A 124 20.81 -2.79 3.98
CA ALA A 124 20.40 -1.41 3.68
C ALA A 124 20.46 -0.51 4.93
N ARG A 125 20.01 -1.02 6.08
CA ARG A 125 20.09 -0.33 7.36
C ARG A 125 21.54 -0.06 7.78
N ILE A 126 22.42 -1.04 7.69
CA ILE A 126 23.85 -0.90 8.04
C ILE A 126 24.52 0.14 7.12
N VAL A 127 24.29 0.06 5.82
CA VAL A 127 24.83 1.03 4.84
C VAL A 127 24.33 2.44 5.15
N LYS A 128 23.03 2.61 5.46
CA LYS A 128 22.46 3.91 5.84
C LYS A 128 23.11 4.45 7.12
N GLN A 129 23.32 3.61 8.14
CA GLN A 129 24.01 4.00 9.37
C GLN A 129 25.46 4.43 9.10
N TYR A 130 26.18 3.68 8.27
CA TYR A 130 27.54 4.00 7.86
C TYR A 130 27.61 5.33 7.10
N LEU A 131 26.75 5.54 6.10
CA LEU A 131 26.70 6.80 5.34
C LEU A 131 26.38 8.01 6.23
N ASN A 132 25.50 7.84 7.22
CA ASN A 132 25.15 8.88 8.18
C ASN A 132 26.28 9.20 9.17
N SER A 133 27.31 8.35 9.29
CA SER A 133 28.45 8.58 10.18
C SER A 133 29.48 9.56 9.60
N PHE A 134 29.41 9.87 8.30
CA PHE A 134 30.27 10.87 7.68
C PHE A 134 29.74 12.29 7.96
N PRO A 135 30.63 13.27 8.23
CA PRO A 135 30.24 14.65 8.41
C PRO A 135 29.59 15.17 7.12
N LYS A 136 28.35 15.66 7.22
CA LYS A 136 27.66 16.30 6.09
C LYS A 136 28.42 17.58 5.74
N GLU A 137 29.05 17.64 4.56
CA GLU A 137 29.62 18.89 4.07
C GLU A 137 28.50 19.94 3.93
N SER A 138 28.60 21.00 4.71
CA SER A 138 27.68 22.13 4.64
C SER A 138 28.04 22.98 3.43
N SER A 139 27.43 22.72 2.29
CA SER A 139 27.15 23.75 1.27
C SER A 139 26.47 23.15 0.04
N SER A 140 25.14 23.14 0.05
CA SER A 140 24.33 23.51 -1.12
C SER A 140 22.87 23.40 -0.73
N SER A 141 22.17 24.54 -0.83
CA SER A 141 20.71 24.71 -0.86
C SER A 141 19.89 23.69 -0.08
N GLN A 142 19.18 24.15 0.96
CA GLN A 142 17.84 23.65 1.26
C GLN A 142 16.98 23.80 -0.02
N ARG A 143 17.17 22.90 -0.98
CA ARG A 143 16.16 22.60 -1.97
C ARG A 143 15.04 22.05 -1.10
N ASN A 144 13.93 22.75 -1.08
CA ASN A 144 12.71 22.28 -0.44
C ASN A 144 12.43 20.87 -0.98
N GLU A 145 12.91 19.83 -0.29
CA GLU A 145 12.49 18.44 -0.48
C GLU A 145 11.10 18.23 0.13
N ALA A 146 10.23 19.24 -0.02
CA ALA A 146 8.79 19.05 -0.16
C ALA A 146 8.46 18.50 -1.57
N HIS A 147 9.39 17.78 -2.19
CA HIS A 147 9.05 16.85 -3.25
C HIS A 147 8.48 15.62 -2.56
N TYR A 148 7.15 15.49 -2.64
CA TYR A 148 6.30 14.38 -2.21
C TYR A 148 6.76 13.03 -2.78
N VAL A 149 7.95 12.58 -2.41
CA VAL A 149 8.58 11.39 -2.95
C VAL A 149 8.88 10.48 -1.77
N SER A 150 7.91 9.61 -1.48
CA SER A 150 8.05 8.15 -1.59
C SER A 150 9.37 7.51 -1.12
N GLN A 151 10.04 8.09 -0.12
CA GLN A 151 11.30 7.60 0.46
C GLN A 151 11.14 7.17 1.93
N GLY A 152 9.95 7.31 2.51
CA GLY A 152 9.64 6.75 3.82
C GLY A 152 9.72 5.22 3.81
N ASP A 153 10.24 4.66 4.89
CA ASP A 153 10.02 3.25 5.20
C ASP A 153 8.51 3.05 5.41
N PHE A 154 7.97 1.94 4.90
CA PHE A 154 6.53 1.68 5.00
C PHE A 154 6.25 1.25 6.43
N VAL A 155 5.32 1.94 7.05
CA VAL A 155 4.87 1.64 8.41
C VAL A 155 3.41 1.18 8.24
N PHE A 156 3.11 -0.03 8.71
CA PHE A 156 1.71 -0.41 8.91
C PHE A 156 1.09 0.60 9.86
N VAL A 157 -0.22 0.85 9.79
CA VAL A 157 -0.91 1.81 10.67
C VAL A 157 -0.88 1.30 12.12
N LYS A 158 0.30 1.42 12.77
CA LYS A 158 0.64 1.25 14.19
C LYS A 158 2.16 1.39 14.36
N ASP A 159 2.57 2.63 14.58
CA ASP A 159 3.68 3.03 15.46
C ASP A 159 3.24 4.30 16.25
N GLN A 160 1.98 4.34 16.69
CA GLN A 160 1.50 5.35 17.65
C GLN A 160 0.73 4.65 18.78
N GLU A 161 1.47 4.53 19.89
CA GLU A 161 1.12 4.14 21.28
C GLU A 161 0.41 2.81 21.56
#